data_AF-A0A344UI74-F1
#
_entry.id   AF-A0A344UI74-F1
#
_cell.length_a   1.000
_cell.length_b   1.000
_cell.length_c   1.000
_cell.angle_alpha   90.00
_cell.angle_beta   90.00
_cell.angle_gamma   90.00
#
_symmetry.space_group_name_H-M   'P 1'
#
loop_
_entity.id
_entity.type
_entity.pdbx_description
1 polymer ?
#
loop_
_entity_poly.entity_id
_entity_poly.type
_entity_poly.pdbx_seq_one_letter_code
_entity_poly.pdbx_strand_id
1 'polypeptide(L)'
;MGLLAIEQYGWHCGDYFLYALREKVKADYYWLIEPDVAFGKGAEKAFFSRMRDIACDYAAFNHTEKDASWAWYKGMRQFSDKVYGSAFPITRCSAKAVDMLYQTRKAHSQPFQGKNPPSLWPNDESFVSTTLENAGLHCIDLHQQSLCYSAKFSTLLPILRSAAATQSGIFHPALNFDEMKAKFLPKLDIAIRSKRVDEFIERATQDMSPQQLKDMLALVIKAHRVKPQQG
;
A
#
# COMPACT_ATOMS: atom_id res chain seq x y z
N MET A 1 5.46 14.57 20.21
CA MET A 1 4.91 13.24 19.85
C MET A 1 5.82 12.05 20.19
N GLY A 2 7.13 12.19 20.43
CA GLY A 2 7.98 11.07 20.91
C GLY A 2 8.21 9.93 19.90
N LEU A 3 7.79 10.14 18.65
CA LEU A 3 7.99 9.22 17.54
C LEU A 3 9.33 9.51 16.86
N LEU A 4 9.96 8.48 16.30
CA LEU A 4 11.17 8.63 15.50
C LEU A 4 10.84 9.27 14.15
N ALA A 5 11.62 10.27 13.74
CA ALA A 5 11.56 10.85 12.41
C ALA A 5 12.70 10.27 11.56
N ILE A 6 12.37 9.76 10.38
CA ILE A 6 13.34 9.20 9.44
C ILE A 6 13.13 9.82 8.06
N GLU A 7 14.17 9.86 7.23
CA GLU A 7 14.08 10.48 5.90
C GLU A 7 13.07 9.76 4.98
N GLN A 8 13.02 8.43 5.05
CA GLN A 8 12.12 7.60 4.25
C GLN A 8 10.74 7.42 4.91
N TYR A 9 10.22 8.45 5.57
CA TYR A 9 8.98 8.37 6.36
C TYR A 9 7.78 7.87 5.53
N GLY A 10 7.72 8.19 4.23
CA GLY A 10 6.62 7.75 3.36
C GLY A 10 6.49 6.24 3.21
N TRP A 11 7.58 5.49 3.41
CA TRP A 11 7.59 4.02 3.36
C TRP A 11 7.60 3.37 4.74
N HIS A 12 7.63 4.15 5.81
CA HIS A 12 7.91 3.60 7.12
C HIS A 12 6.95 4.07 8.20
N CYS A 13 6.25 5.17 7.95
CA CYS A 13 5.52 5.92 8.95
C CYS A 13 4.12 6.30 8.45
N GLY A 14 3.51 5.57 7.50
CA GLY A 14 2.14 5.85 7.06
C GLY A 14 1.11 5.77 8.21
N ASP A 15 1.38 4.95 9.22
CA ASP A 15 0.61 4.88 10.47
C ASP A 15 0.59 6.21 11.26
N TYR A 16 1.56 7.11 11.05
CA TYR A 16 1.62 8.37 11.82
C TYR A 16 0.43 9.27 11.53
N PHE A 17 -0.12 9.20 10.31
CA PHE A 17 -1.33 9.94 9.94
C PHE A 17 -2.55 9.49 10.74
N LEU A 18 -2.64 8.20 11.10
CA LEU A 18 -3.71 7.69 11.96
C LEU A 18 -3.62 8.29 13.36
N TYR A 19 -2.40 8.40 13.92
CA TYR A 19 -2.20 9.01 15.25
C TYR A 19 -2.54 10.49 15.25
N ALA A 20 -2.06 11.21 14.23
CA ALA A 20 -2.34 12.63 14.07
C ALA A 20 -3.86 12.87 13.96
N LEU A 21 -4.57 12.05 13.17
CA LEU A 21 -6.02 12.14 13.06
C LEU A 21 -6.73 11.80 14.38
N ARG A 22 -6.30 10.75 15.09
CA ARG A 22 -6.83 10.33 16.40
C ARG A 22 -6.67 11.38 17.49
N GLU A 23 -5.61 12.17 17.43
CA GLU A 23 -5.39 13.29 18.35
C GLU A 23 -6.45 14.40 18.16
N LYS A 24 -6.86 14.65 16.91
CA LYS A 24 -7.76 15.76 16.56
C LYS A 24 -9.23 15.38 16.48
N VAL A 25 -9.53 14.14 16.13
CA VAL A 25 -10.90 13.66 15.87
C VAL A 25 -11.16 12.41 16.69
N LYS A 26 -12.25 12.40 17.45
CA LYS A 26 -12.77 11.22 18.15
C LYS A 26 -13.76 10.51 17.23
N ALA A 27 -13.39 9.30 16.79
CA ALA A 27 -14.19 8.42 15.98
C ALA A 27 -13.95 6.98 16.42
N ASP A 28 -14.88 6.07 16.09
CA ASP A 28 -14.73 4.64 16.36
C ASP A 28 -13.69 4.01 15.43
N TYR A 29 -13.61 4.54 14.21
CA TYR A 29 -12.76 4.04 13.13
C TYR A 29 -12.01 5.18 12.44
N TYR A 30 -10.77 4.88 12.06
CA TYR A 30 -9.86 5.75 11.34
C TYR A 30 -9.47 5.07 10.04
N TRP A 31 -9.63 5.78 8.93
CA TRP A 31 -9.30 5.28 7.60
C TRP A 31 -8.09 6.02 7.05
N LEU A 32 -7.18 5.27 6.43
CA LEU A 32 -6.14 5.80 5.57
C LEU A 32 -6.35 5.23 4.17
N ILE A 33 -6.40 6.12 3.18
CA ILE A 33 -6.59 5.78 1.77
C ILE A 33 -5.52 6.51 0.98
N GLU A 34 -4.72 5.76 0.24
CA GLU A 34 -3.67 6.32 -0.61
C GLU A 34 -4.25 7.10 -1.80
N PRO A 35 -3.55 8.14 -2.29
CA PRO A 35 -4.05 8.99 -3.36
C PRO A 35 -4.22 8.27 -4.70
N ASP A 36 -3.49 7.18 -4.94
CA ASP A 36 -3.63 6.34 -6.14
C ASP A 36 -4.58 5.15 -5.95
N VAL A 37 -5.50 5.25 -4.99
CA VAL A 37 -6.73 4.45 -4.97
C VAL A 37 -7.79 5.12 -5.84
N ALA A 38 -8.52 4.33 -6.62
CA ALA A 38 -9.74 4.76 -7.29
C ALA A 38 -10.90 3.79 -7.00
N PHE A 39 -12.05 4.37 -6.67
CA PHE A 39 -13.31 3.66 -6.62
C PHE A 39 -14.00 3.83 -7.98
N GLY A 40 -14.24 2.71 -8.65
CA GLY A 40 -15.04 2.65 -9.86
C GLY A 40 -16.53 2.88 -9.59
N LYS A 41 -17.35 2.80 -10.64
CA LYS A 41 -18.78 3.09 -10.61
C LYS A 41 -19.50 2.31 -9.49
N GLY A 42 -20.02 3.04 -8.51
CA GLY A 42 -20.78 2.50 -7.37
C GLY A 42 -19.95 1.78 -6.30
N ALA A 43 -18.65 1.60 -6.50
CA ALA A 43 -17.80 0.79 -5.63
C ALA A 43 -17.59 1.43 -4.25
N GLU A 44 -17.44 2.76 -4.19
CA GLU A 44 -17.22 3.50 -2.94
C GLU A 44 -18.37 3.27 -1.95
N LYS A 45 -19.59 3.58 -2.38
CA LYS A 45 -20.79 3.42 -1.55
C LYS A 45 -20.97 1.96 -1.12
N ALA A 46 -20.79 1.01 -2.04
CA ALA A 46 -20.91 -0.42 -1.73
C ALA A 46 -19.87 -0.86 -0.68
N PHE A 47 -18.61 -0.45 -0.85
CA PHE A 47 -17.51 -0.75 0.06
C PHE A 47 -17.77 -0.22 1.47
N PHE A 48 -18.00 1.09 1.62
CA PHE A 48 -18.22 1.69 2.95
C PHE A 48 -19.53 1.26 3.59
N SER A 49 -20.58 1.01 2.80
CA SER A 49 -21.84 0.49 3.33
C SER A 49 -21.62 -0.85 4.00
N ARG A 50 -20.85 -1.76 3.38
CA ARG A 50 -20.65 -3.07 3.99
C ARG A 50 -19.62 -3.08 5.11
N MET A 51 -18.59 -2.25 5.02
CA MET A 51 -17.61 -2.10 6.10
C MET A 51 -18.26 -1.62 7.41
N ARG A 52 -19.39 -0.91 7.34
CA ARG A 52 -20.18 -0.50 8.51
C ARG A 52 -20.61 -1.67 9.39
N ASP A 53 -20.95 -2.80 8.78
CA ASP A 53 -21.50 -3.96 9.48
C ASP A 53 -20.43 -4.95 9.95
N ILE A 54 -19.15 -4.67 9.65
CA ILE A 54 -18.03 -5.55 9.97
C ILE A 54 -17.34 -5.01 11.23
N ALA A 55 -17.50 -5.74 12.34
CA ALA A 55 -16.78 -5.48 13.57
C ALA A 55 -15.36 -6.08 13.49
N CYS A 56 -14.36 -5.23 13.30
CA CYS A 56 -12.95 -5.61 13.42
C CYS A 56 -12.15 -4.44 13.99
N ASP A 57 -10.91 -4.73 14.40
CA ASP A 57 -9.97 -3.75 14.94
C ASP A 57 -9.04 -3.22 13.87
N TYR A 58 -8.77 -4.04 12.86
CA TYR A 58 -7.96 -3.71 11.70
C TYR A 58 -8.53 -4.35 10.44
N ALA A 59 -8.53 -3.61 9.33
CA ALA A 59 -8.83 -4.14 8.01
C ALA A 59 -7.84 -3.59 6.99
N ALA A 60 -7.22 -4.49 6.22
CA ALA A 60 -6.29 -4.14 5.16
C ALA A 60 -6.26 -5.25 4.10
N PHE A 61 -5.71 -4.98 2.91
CA PHE A 61 -5.55 -6.00 1.87
C PHE A 61 -4.33 -6.88 2.13
N ASN A 62 -4.37 -8.15 1.73
CA ASN A 62 -3.25 -9.09 1.80
C ASN A 62 -2.68 -9.24 3.22
N HIS A 63 -3.56 -9.12 4.22
CA HIS A 63 -3.21 -9.27 5.62
C HIS A 63 -2.99 -10.75 5.95
N THR A 64 -1.73 -11.13 6.15
CA THR A 64 -1.33 -12.51 6.45
C THR A 64 0.03 -12.53 7.15
N GLU A 65 0.35 -13.65 7.79
CA GLU A 65 1.71 -13.97 8.22
C GLU A 65 2.67 -13.95 7.01
N LYS A 66 3.89 -13.48 7.24
CA LYS A 66 4.95 -13.29 6.25
C LYS A 66 6.21 -14.02 6.69
N ASP A 67 6.92 -14.55 5.71
CA ASP A 67 8.21 -15.20 5.91
C ASP A 67 9.41 -14.30 5.55
N ALA A 68 10.61 -14.85 5.73
CA ALA A 68 11.87 -14.14 5.52
C ALA A 68 12.15 -13.70 4.07
N SER A 69 11.38 -14.18 3.10
CA SER A 69 11.47 -13.74 1.70
C SER A 69 10.82 -12.36 1.47
N TRP A 70 9.92 -11.92 2.36
CA TRP A 70 9.25 -10.62 2.23
C TRP A 70 10.19 -9.46 2.59
N ALA A 71 10.24 -8.44 1.74
CA ALA A 71 11.20 -7.33 1.85
C ALA A 71 11.19 -6.63 3.21
N TRP A 72 10.01 -6.51 3.84
CA TRP A 72 9.83 -5.81 5.11
C TRP A 72 9.97 -6.68 6.35
N TYR A 73 10.21 -8.00 6.18
CA TYR A 73 10.29 -8.96 7.28
C TYR A 73 11.41 -8.62 8.26
N LYS A 74 12.63 -8.38 7.75
CA LYS A 74 13.82 -8.15 8.59
C LYS A 74 13.67 -6.92 9.49
N GLY A 75 13.02 -5.87 9.00
CA GLY A 75 12.76 -4.66 9.79
C GLY A 75 11.90 -4.96 11.01
N MET A 76 10.85 -5.77 10.85
CA MET A 76 9.96 -6.09 11.96
C MET A 76 10.50 -7.20 12.89
N ARG A 77 11.35 -8.11 12.39
CA ARG A 77 11.82 -9.26 13.19
C ARG A 77 12.58 -8.91 14.45
N GLN A 78 13.23 -7.77 14.50
CA GLN A 78 13.92 -7.33 15.73
C GLN A 78 12.94 -7.00 16.89
N PHE A 79 11.64 -6.85 16.61
CA PHE A 79 10.60 -6.52 17.59
C PHE A 79 9.60 -7.66 17.84
N SER A 80 9.58 -8.68 16.98
CA SER A 80 8.61 -9.78 17.07
C SER A 80 9.10 -11.03 16.37
N ASP A 81 8.79 -12.20 16.94
CA ASP A 81 9.09 -13.50 16.35
C ASP A 81 8.22 -13.89 15.17
N LYS A 82 6.92 -13.61 15.28
CA LYS A 82 5.98 -13.74 14.17
C LYS A 82 5.84 -12.41 13.46
N VAL A 83 5.85 -12.42 12.14
CA VAL A 83 5.69 -11.20 11.35
C VAL A 83 4.48 -11.34 10.47
N TYR A 84 3.61 -10.35 10.55
CA TYR A 84 2.46 -10.18 9.69
C TYR A 84 2.68 -8.95 8.82
N GLY A 85 1.97 -8.90 7.69
CA GLY A 85 2.03 -7.77 6.78
C GLY A 85 0.74 -7.63 6.00
N SER A 86 0.48 -6.42 5.51
CA SER A 86 -0.71 -6.07 4.73
C SER A 86 -0.40 -4.91 3.79
N ALA A 87 -1.10 -4.78 2.67
CA ALA A 87 -1.00 -3.60 1.82
C ALA A 87 -1.74 -2.40 2.44
N PHE A 88 -1.05 -1.26 2.52
CA PHE A 88 -1.55 0.00 3.09
C PHE A 88 -2.49 0.91 2.27
N PRO A 89 -2.75 0.71 0.96
CA PRO A 89 -3.52 1.68 0.18
C PRO A 89 -4.94 1.93 0.68
N ILE A 90 -5.56 0.95 1.34
CA ILE A 90 -6.80 1.14 2.08
C ILE A 90 -6.67 0.39 3.40
N THR A 91 -6.63 1.14 4.50
CA THR A 91 -6.60 0.58 5.86
C THR A 91 -7.68 1.21 6.73
N ARG A 92 -8.26 0.40 7.61
CA ARG A 92 -9.12 0.86 8.70
C ARG A 92 -8.57 0.37 10.03
N CYS A 93 -8.44 1.27 10.99
CA CYS A 93 -8.11 0.94 12.39
C CYS A 93 -9.23 1.39 13.32
N SER A 94 -9.58 0.57 14.30
CA SER A 94 -10.40 1.01 15.44
C SER A 94 -9.65 2.01 16.32
N ALA A 95 -10.37 2.83 17.08
CA ALA A 95 -9.76 3.76 18.03
C ALA A 95 -8.74 3.10 18.97
N LYS A 96 -9.09 1.93 19.54
CA LYS A 96 -8.18 1.17 20.43
C LYS A 96 -6.94 0.66 19.69
N ALA A 97 -7.08 0.26 18.43
CA ALA A 97 -5.95 -0.16 17.61
C ALA A 97 -5.00 1.02 17.37
N VAL A 98 -5.52 2.20 17.00
CA VAL A 98 -4.70 3.40 16.82
C VAL A 98 -3.98 3.80 18.11
N ASP A 99 -4.67 3.78 19.25
CA ASP A 99 -4.09 4.11 20.54
C ASP A 99 -2.95 3.13 20.92
N MET A 100 -3.15 1.82 20.69
CA MET A 100 -2.12 0.79 20.90
C MET A 100 -0.91 0.97 19.98
N LEU A 101 -1.15 1.11 18.68
CA LEU A 101 -0.10 1.33 17.68
C LEU A 101 0.75 2.55 18.03
N TYR A 102 0.12 3.65 18.46
CA TYR A 102 0.83 4.86 18.87
C TYR A 102 1.78 4.60 20.06
N GLN A 103 1.30 3.90 21.10
CA GLN A 103 2.15 3.58 22.25
C GLN A 103 3.29 2.64 21.87
N THR A 104 3.01 1.60 21.08
CA THR A 104 4.05 0.66 20.61
C THR A 104 5.09 1.37 19.76
N ARG A 105 4.67 2.23 18.83
CA ARG A 105 5.58 2.99 17.96
C ARG A 105 6.45 3.95 18.76
N LYS A 106 5.88 4.60 19.77
CA LYS A 106 6.61 5.45 20.71
C LYS A 106 7.64 4.64 21.50
N ALA A 107 7.28 3.45 21.99
CA ALA A 107 8.20 2.56 22.70
C ALA A 107 9.35 2.09 21.80
N HIS A 108 9.05 1.65 20.57
CA HIS A 108 10.07 1.28 19.57
C HIS A 108 10.98 2.46 19.22
N SER A 109 10.48 3.69 19.28
CA SER A 109 11.25 4.89 18.95
C SER A 109 12.23 5.30 20.06
N GLN A 110 11.94 4.98 21.34
CA GLN A 110 12.74 5.45 22.48
C GLN A 110 14.24 5.14 22.37
N PRO A 111 14.70 3.93 22.00
CA PRO A 111 16.12 3.61 21.94
C PRO A 111 16.92 4.44 20.92
N PHE A 112 16.22 5.03 19.93
CA PHE A 112 16.79 5.72 18.76
C PHE A 112 16.61 7.24 18.80
N GLN A 113 16.00 7.80 19.84
CA GLN A 113 15.88 9.25 19.99
C GLN A 113 17.28 9.90 20.04
N GLY A 114 17.53 10.88 19.16
CA GLY A 114 18.82 11.57 19.05
C GLY A 114 19.96 10.71 18.49
N LYS A 115 19.66 9.53 17.92
CA LYS A 115 20.62 8.64 17.28
C LYS A 115 20.24 8.42 15.82
N ASN A 116 21.17 7.84 15.05
CA ASN A 116 20.82 7.36 13.72
C ASN A 116 19.74 6.27 13.84
N PRO A 117 18.66 6.36 13.04
CA PRO A 117 17.66 5.31 13.00
C PRO A 117 18.31 3.98 12.59
N PRO A 118 17.74 2.84 13.00
CA PRO A 118 18.25 1.57 12.53
C PRO A 118 18.12 1.54 11.01
N SER A 119 19.12 0.94 10.34
CA SER A 119 19.10 0.75 8.89
C SER A 119 17.87 -0.03 8.41
N LEU A 120 17.23 -0.77 9.33
CA LEU A 120 16.02 -1.56 9.11
C LEU A 120 14.92 -1.14 10.07
N TRP A 121 14.47 0.11 10.02
CA TRP A 121 13.23 0.50 10.73
C TRP A 121 12.03 -0.27 10.17
N PRO A 122 11.08 -0.77 10.98
CA PRO A 122 9.91 -1.46 10.47
C PRO A 122 9.09 -0.54 9.57
N ASN A 123 8.80 -1.02 8.36
CA ASN A 123 7.82 -0.38 7.50
C ASN A 123 6.42 -0.43 8.18
N ASP A 124 5.54 0.48 7.80
CA ASP A 124 4.19 0.60 8.37
C ASP A 124 3.32 -0.65 8.15
N GLU A 125 3.38 -1.27 6.97
CA GLU A 125 2.70 -2.53 6.62
C GLU A 125 3.05 -3.67 7.57
N SER A 126 4.35 -3.82 7.87
CA SER A 126 4.83 -4.87 8.78
C SER A 126 4.57 -4.52 10.24
N PHE A 127 4.79 -3.26 10.62
CA PHE A 127 4.60 -2.77 11.98
C PHE A 127 3.14 -2.91 12.43
N VAL A 128 2.20 -2.36 11.66
CA VAL A 128 0.79 -2.32 12.06
C VAL A 128 0.20 -3.71 12.13
N SER A 129 0.38 -4.51 11.06
CA SER A 129 -0.14 -5.87 11.03
C SER A 129 0.42 -6.72 12.17
N THR A 130 1.74 -6.71 12.36
CA THR A 130 2.38 -7.53 13.39
C THR A 130 1.99 -7.10 14.80
N THR A 131 1.95 -5.79 15.06
CA THR A 131 1.63 -5.29 16.40
C THR A 131 0.21 -5.66 16.80
N LEU A 132 -0.76 -5.51 15.90
CA LEU A 132 -2.18 -5.77 16.21
C LEU A 132 -2.47 -7.27 16.34
N GLU A 133 -1.91 -8.09 15.45
CA GLU A 133 -2.04 -9.56 15.53
C GLU A 133 -1.45 -10.11 16.83
N ASN A 134 -0.23 -9.70 17.20
CA ASN A 134 0.40 -10.15 18.44
C ASN A 134 -0.31 -9.65 19.71
N ALA A 135 -1.08 -8.56 19.60
CA ALA A 135 -1.91 -8.07 20.69
C ALA A 135 -3.27 -8.79 20.78
N GLY A 136 -3.54 -9.77 19.91
CA GLY A 136 -4.78 -10.53 19.88
C GLY A 136 -5.99 -9.71 19.43
N LEU A 137 -5.77 -8.63 18.67
CA LEU A 137 -6.85 -7.83 18.11
C LEU A 137 -7.46 -8.50 16.87
N HIS A 138 -8.72 -8.18 16.59
CA HIS A 138 -9.41 -8.77 15.45
C HIS A 138 -8.99 -8.09 14.14
N CYS A 139 -8.05 -8.70 13.42
CA CYS A 139 -7.58 -8.25 12.12
C CYS A 139 -8.26 -9.04 10.99
N ILE A 140 -8.62 -8.37 9.90
CA ILE A 140 -9.22 -9.02 8.73
C ILE A 140 -8.49 -8.66 7.44
N ASP A 141 -8.46 -9.60 6.50
CA ASP A 141 -8.03 -9.37 5.13
C ASP A 141 -9.22 -8.94 4.24
N LEU A 142 -9.14 -7.73 3.70
CA LEU A 142 -10.13 -7.18 2.77
C LEU A 142 -10.26 -8.00 1.47
N HIS A 143 -9.24 -8.78 1.09
CA HIS A 143 -9.35 -9.69 -0.06
C HIS A 143 -10.29 -10.87 0.20
N GLN A 144 -10.35 -11.37 1.43
CA GLN A 144 -11.18 -12.53 1.78
C GLN A 144 -12.65 -12.14 1.97
N GLN A 145 -12.92 -10.86 2.17
CA GLN A 145 -14.26 -10.35 2.27
C GLN A 145 -14.77 -10.09 0.85
N SER A 146 -15.93 -10.66 0.49
CA SER A 146 -16.65 -10.38 -0.77
C SER A 146 -17.09 -8.91 -0.96
N LEU A 147 -16.63 -8.02 -0.08
CA LEU A 147 -16.67 -6.56 -0.18
C LEU A 147 -16.08 -6.06 -1.49
N CYS A 148 -15.10 -6.80 -1.99
CA CYS A 148 -14.34 -6.46 -3.16
C CYS A 148 -14.89 -7.22 -4.37
N TYR A 149 -16.10 -6.90 -4.81
CA TYR A 149 -16.80 -7.49 -5.97
C TYR A 149 -15.92 -7.68 -7.23
N SER A 150 -14.82 -6.94 -7.33
CA SER A 150 -13.74 -7.15 -8.28
C SER A 150 -12.54 -6.32 -7.85
N ALA A 151 -11.95 -6.58 -6.67
CA ALA A 151 -10.66 -5.96 -6.37
C ALA A 151 -9.65 -6.42 -7.43
N LYS A 152 -9.48 -5.62 -8.48
CA LYS A 152 -8.30 -5.64 -9.34
C LYS A 152 -7.11 -5.06 -8.59
N PHE A 153 -7.16 -5.02 -7.27
CA PHE A 153 -6.12 -4.51 -6.40
C PHE A 153 -4.82 -5.25 -6.69
N SER A 154 -3.81 -4.51 -7.14
CA SER A 154 -2.49 -5.05 -7.46
C SER A 154 -1.45 -3.99 -7.17
N THR A 155 -0.48 -4.26 -6.30
CA THR A 155 0.63 -3.33 -6.09
C THR A 155 1.50 -3.18 -7.34
N LEU A 156 1.49 -4.17 -8.24
CA LEU A 156 2.26 -4.18 -9.47
C LEU A 156 1.54 -3.47 -10.61
N LEU A 157 0.30 -3.83 -10.90
CA LEU A 157 -0.37 -3.54 -12.17
C LEU A 157 -1.18 -2.23 -12.13
N PRO A 158 -0.62 -1.13 -12.65
CA PRO A 158 -1.30 0.15 -12.65
C PRO A 158 -2.42 0.16 -13.68
N ILE A 159 -3.39 1.05 -13.48
CA ILE A 159 -4.45 1.36 -14.45
C ILE A 159 -4.57 2.87 -14.60
N LEU A 160 -4.97 3.36 -15.77
CA LEU A 160 -5.36 4.76 -15.92
C LEU A 160 -6.57 5.08 -15.04
N ARG A 161 -6.53 6.20 -14.33
CA ARG A 161 -7.62 6.66 -13.47
C ARG A 161 -8.93 6.89 -14.26
N SER A 162 -8.82 7.34 -15.50
CA SER A 162 -9.96 7.46 -16.42
C SER A 162 -10.62 6.11 -16.71
N ALA A 163 -9.83 5.05 -16.90
CA ALA A 163 -10.31 3.69 -17.09
C ALA A 163 -10.94 3.12 -15.82
N ALA A 164 -10.32 3.35 -14.66
CA ALA A 164 -10.86 2.93 -13.37
C ALA A 164 -12.24 3.54 -13.08
N ALA A 165 -12.47 4.79 -13.47
CA ALA A 165 -13.73 5.51 -13.24
C ALA A 165 -14.94 4.93 -13.98
N THR A 166 -14.73 4.24 -15.12
CA THR A 166 -15.81 3.66 -15.93
C THR A 166 -16.14 2.21 -15.55
N GLN A 167 -15.23 1.54 -14.84
CA GLN A 167 -15.36 0.14 -14.44
C GLN A 167 -15.97 0.02 -13.04
N SER A 168 -16.46 -1.17 -12.68
CA SER A 168 -16.80 -1.50 -11.28
C SER A 168 -15.57 -2.00 -10.53
N GLY A 169 -15.48 -1.68 -9.23
CA GLY A 169 -14.45 -2.22 -8.35
C GLY A 169 -13.55 -1.15 -7.71
N ILE A 170 -12.55 -1.62 -6.98
CA ILE A 170 -11.53 -0.79 -6.33
C ILE A 170 -10.20 -1.06 -7.04
N PHE A 171 -9.53 0.00 -7.44
CA PHE A 171 -8.32 -0.04 -8.24
C PHE A 171 -7.18 0.59 -7.49
N HIS A 172 -6.05 -0.10 -7.48
CA HIS A 172 -4.78 0.42 -7.00
C HIS A 172 -3.66 -0.30 -7.77
N PRO A 173 -2.61 0.44 -8.22
CA PRO A 173 -2.57 1.89 -8.29
C PRO A 173 -3.35 2.41 -9.52
N ALA A 174 -4.20 3.42 -9.32
CA ALA A 174 -4.95 4.13 -10.36
C ALA A 174 -4.30 5.50 -10.61
N LEU A 175 -3.68 5.66 -11.78
CA LEU A 175 -2.74 6.74 -12.06
C LEU A 175 -3.28 7.67 -13.15
N ASN A 176 -2.96 8.95 -13.08
CA ASN A 176 -3.05 9.81 -14.26
C ASN A 176 -1.93 9.44 -15.27
N PHE A 177 -1.99 10.00 -16.48
CA PHE A 177 -1.04 9.61 -17.52
C PHE A 177 0.42 10.00 -17.22
N ASP A 178 0.65 11.12 -16.54
CA ASP A 178 2.00 11.55 -16.17
C ASP A 178 2.61 10.67 -15.09
N GLU A 179 1.82 10.33 -14.07
CA GLU A 179 2.17 9.34 -13.05
C GLU A 179 2.44 7.96 -13.66
N MET A 180 1.60 7.55 -14.63
CA MET A 180 1.75 6.30 -15.37
C MET A 180 3.10 6.29 -16.09
N LYS A 181 3.43 7.32 -16.87
CA LYS A 181 4.73 7.46 -17.54
C LYS A 181 5.90 7.35 -16.56
N ALA A 182 5.83 8.06 -15.44
CA ALA A 182 6.89 8.07 -14.43
C ALA A 182 7.11 6.67 -13.79
N LYS A 183 6.03 5.91 -13.58
CA LYS A 183 6.09 4.58 -12.95
C LYS A 183 6.22 3.42 -13.95
N PHE A 184 6.10 3.65 -15.26
CA PHE A 184 5.97 2.57 -16.25
C PHE A 184 7.22 1.70 -16.38
N LEU A 185 8.38 2.29 -16.65
CA LEU A 185 9.62 1.51 -16.84
C LEU A 185 10.00 0.72 -15.57
N PRO A 186 10.00 1.31 -14.36
CA PRO A 186 10.26 0.55 -13.14
C PRO A 186 9.29 -0.61 -12.93
N LYS A 187 7.99 -0.42 -13.24
CA LYS A 187 6.99 -1.48 -13.11
C LYS A 187 7.09 -2.53 -14.21
N LEU A 188 7.47 -2.15 -15.43
CA LEU A 188 7.75 -3.08 -16.53
C LEU A 188 8.93 -3.99 -16.18
N ASP A 189 10.00 -3.46 -15.59
CA ASP A 189 11.15 -4.27 -15.16
C ASP A 189 10.75 -5.28 -14.07
N ILE A 190 9.83 -4.92 -13.17
CA ILE A 190 9.27 -5.87 -12.21
C ILE A 190 8.41 -6.91 -12.94
N ALA A 191 7.54 -6.51 -13.86
CA ALA A 191 6.70 -7.41 -14.62
C ALA A 191 7.51 -8.43 -15.45
N ILE A 192 8.64 -8.01 -16.05
CA ILE A 192 9.58 -8.90 -16.75
C ILE A 192 10.14 -9.94 -15.79
N ARG A 193 10.68 -9.52 -14.64
CA ARG A 193 11.25 -10.44 -13.63
C ARG A 193 10.20 -11.40 -13.06
N SER A 194 8.95 -10.95 -12.97
CA SER A 194 7.82 -11.74 -12.49
C SER A 194 7.10 -12.53 -13.59
N LYS A 195 7.55 -12.49 -14.85
CA LYS A 195 6.91 -13.15 -16.01
C LYS A 195 5.43 -12.76 -16.21
N ARG A 196 5.10 -11.49 -15.99
CA ARG A 196 3.74 -10.92 -16.12
C ARG A 196 3.70 -9.76 -17.12
N VAL A 197 4.52 -9.81 -18.16
CA VAL A 197 4.65 -8.72 -19.14
C VAL A 197 3.34 -8.46 -19.86
N ASP A 198 2.69 -9.52 -20.38
CA ASP A 198 1.45 -9.36 -21.16
C ASP A 198 0.33 -8.73 -20.34
N GLU A 199 0.11 -9.24 -19.12
CA GLU A 199 -0.86 -8.69 -18.17
C GLU A 199 -0.54 -7.23 -17.79
N PHE A 200 0.75 -6.91 -17.60
CA PHE A 200 1.16 -5.54 -17.34
C PHE A 200 0.87 -4.63 -18.51
N ILE A 201 1.23 -5.02 -19.74
CA ILE A 201 1.00 -4.21 -20.93
C ILE A 201 -0.50 -4.03 -21.16
N GLU A 202 -1.28 -5.11 -21.18
CA GLU A 202 -2.73 -5.07 -21.35
C GLU A 202 -3.37 -4.08 -20.38
N ARG A 203 -3.05 -4.21 -19.09
CA ARG A 203 -3.70 -3.41 -18.05
C ARG A 203 -3.19 -1.97 -17.98
N ALA A 204 -1.88 -1.75 -18.12
CA ALA A 204 -1.30 -0.41 -18.04
C ALA A 204 -1.66 0.44 -19.26
N THR A 205 -1.90 -0.19 -20.41
CA THR A 205 -2.22 0.51 -21.66
C THR A 205 -3.71 0.54 -21.98
N GLN A 206 -4.53 -0.10 -21.14
CA GLN A 206 -5.98 -0.08 -21.26
C GLN A 206 -6.51 1.36 -21.31
N ASP A 207 -7.34 1.64 -22.32
CA ASP A 207 -8.00 2.93 -22.58
C ASP A 207 -7.03 4.12 -22.81
N MET A 208 -5.76 3.85 -23.12
CA MET A 208 -4.85 4.88 -23.65
C MET A 208 -5.29 5.32 -25.04
N SER A 209 -5.21 6.63 -25.31
CA SER A 209 -5.34 7.15 -26.67
C SER A 209 -4.17 6.70 -27.56
N PRO A 210 -4.32 6.73 -28.90
CA PRO A 210 -3.21 6.42 -29.81
C PRO A 210 -1.96 7.27 -29.55
N GLN A 211 -2.13 8.54 -29.16
CA GLN A 211 -1.02 9.42 -28.80
C GLN A 211 -0.35 8.98 -27.50
N GLN A 212 -1.11 8.60 -26.48
CA GLN A 212 -0.57 8.09 -25.22
C GLN A 212 0.21 6.79 -25.43
N LEU A 213 -0.31 5.86 -26.24
CA LEU A 213 0.41 4.63 -26.60
C LEU A 213 1.74 4.93 -27.30
N LYS A 214 1.73 5.89 -28.24
CA LYS A 214 2.95 6.34 -28.94
C LYS A 214 3.98 6.89 -27.96
N ASP A 215 3.56 7.69 -26.99
CA ASP A 215 4.43 8.25 -25.96
C ASP A 215 5.03 7.14 -25.06
N MET A 216 4.23 6.14 -24.67
CA MET A 216 4.71 4.98 -23.91
C MET A 216 5.75 4.16 -24.69
N LEU A 217 5.51 3.90 -25.97
CA LEU A 217 6.46 3.20 -26.83
C LEU A 217 7.76 4.00 -27.00
N ALA A 218 7.68 5.32 -27.14
CA ALA A 218 8.85 6.19 -27.20
C ALA A 218 9.70 6.10 -25.92
N LEU A 219 9.08 5.98 -24.74
CA LEU A 219 9.80 5.75 -23.48
C LEU A 219 10.58 4.44 -23.49
N VAL A 220 9.97 3.33 -23.94
CA VAL A 220 10.64 2.02 -24.02
C VAL A 220 11.81 2.04 -25.00
N ILE A 221 11.62 2.64 -26.18
CA ILE A 221 12.67 2.78 -27.19
C ILE A 221 13.83 3.63 -26.65
N LYS A 222 13.52 4.77 -26.01
CA LYS A 222 14.54 5.65 -25.41
C LYS A 222 15.33 4.91 -24.34
N ALA A 223 14.67 4.15 -23.47
CA ALA A 223 15.33 3.37 -22.43
C ALA A 223 16.29 2.31 -22.99
N HIS A 224 15.95 1.67 -24.12
CA HIS A 224 16.83 0.73 -24.79
C HIS A 224 18.03 1.38 -25.48
N ARG A 225 17.85 2.57 -26.08
CA ARG A 225 18.94 3.30 -26.74
C ARG A 225 19.99 3.87 -25.78
N VAL A 226 19.63 4.07 -24.51
CA VAL A 226 20.51 4.66 -23.49
C VAL A 226 21.36 3.59 -22.76
N LYS A 227 21.06 2.29 -22.90
CA LYS A 227 22.00 1.25 -22.45
C LYS A 227 23.22 1.27 -23.38
N PRO A 228 24.44 1.55 -22.89
CA PRO A 228 25.64 1.40 -23.71
C PRO A 228 25.74 -0.05 -24.18
N GLN A 229 26.23 -0.26 -25.40
CA GLN A 229 26.83 -1.53 -25.77
C GLN A 229 27.88 -1.83 -24.68
N GLN A 230 27.61 -2.84 -23.85
CA GLN A 230 28.64 -3.42 -23.01
C GLN A 230 29.65 -4.05 -23.99
N GLY A 231 30.75 -3.34 -24.20
CA GLY A 231 31.97 -3.92 -24.77
C GLY A 231 32.69 -4.76 -23.73
#